data_AF-A9NWS2-F1
#
_entry.id   AF-A9NWS2-F1
#
_cell.length_a   1.000
_cell.length_b   1.000
_cell.length_c   1.000
_cell.angle_alpha   90.00
_cell.angle_beta   90.00
_cell.angle_gamma   90.00
#
_symmetry.space_group_name_H-M   'P 1'
#
loop_
_entity.id
_entity.type
_entity.pdbx_description
1 polymer ?
#
loop_
_entity_poly.entity_id
_entity_poly.type
_entity_poly.pdbx_seq_one_letter_code
_entity_poly.pdbx_strand_id
1 'polypeptide(L)'
;MLFSMQMCESESSDLNGLLIAASLRAVAKFKGTGSRGEHYASVLLLNCRSMLEPVIPDSTAGFYHSGILKTFHATETEPLLKLATRITNDVNEAVKNRKHFTDMGDLNMLMAQAMGHPALTPSASMRTALISNVREPPCHDADKESTSYLNLKDWVTCSSINGVGPCLALYPDFRYGCLRVSFVYCSPLFSAETMHKLVDDISSMLNNLDDQL
;
A
#
# COMPACT_ATOMS: atom_id res chain seq x y z
N MET A 1 -1.40 -10.98 -11.84
CA MET A 1 -0.09 -10.36 -12.05
C MET A 1 0.93 -11.43 -11.70
N LEU A 2 1.69 -11.93 -12.67
CA LEU A 2 2.73 -12.95 -12.43
C LEU A 2 4.02 -12.23 -12.07
N PHE A 3 4.03 -11.55 -10.93
CA PHE A 3 5.20 -10.81 -10.47
C PHE A 3 6.23 -11.78 -9.90
N SER A 4 7.42 -11.87 -10.50
CA SER A 4 8.49 -12.71 -9.95
C SER A 4 9.19 -11.97 -8.81
N MET A 5 9.09 -12.49 -7.57
CA MET A 5 9.85 -12.03 -6.39
C MET A 5 11.37 -11.94 -6.64
N GLN A 6 11.87 -12.65 -7.66
CA GLN A 6 13.27 -12.62 -8.08
C GLN A 6 13.75 -11.21 -8.49
N MET A 7 12.89 -10.36 -9.06
CA MET A 7 13.25 -8.99 -9.44
C MET A 7 13.45 -8.07 -8.23
N CYS A 8 12.67 -8.29 -7.17
CA CYS A 8 12.87 -7.60 -5.89
C CYS A 8 14.23 -8.01 -5.28
N GLU A 9 14.53 -9.31 -5.30
CA GLU A 9 15.77 -9.86 -4.75
C GLU A 9 17.04 -9.38 -5.48
N SER A 10 17.01 -9.22 -6.81
CA SER A 10 18.18 -8.78 -7.58
C SER A 10 18.53 -7.29 -7.39
N GLU A 11 17.53 -6.44 -7.14
CA GLU A 11 17.68 -4.97 -7.14
C GLU A 11 17.61 -4.34 -5.73
N SER A 12 17.70 -5.16 -4.68
CA SER A 12 17.59 -4.73 -3.27
C SER A 12 16.32 -3.89 -2.98
N SER A 13 15.23 -4.15 -3.72
CA SER A 13 13.92 -3.54 -3.48
C SER A 13 12.97 -4.59 -2.92
N ASP A 14 11.98 -4.19 -2.12
CA ASP A 14 10.92 -5.10 -1.72
C ASP A 14 9.61 -4.79 -2.47
N LEU A 15 8.65 -5.71 -2.38
CA LEU A 15 7.35 -5.57 -3.01
C LEU A 15 6.65 -4.26 -2.63
N ASN A 16 6.80 -3.81 -1.38
CA ASN A 16 6.18 -2.57 -0.91
C ASN A 16 6.81 -1.36 -1.57
N GLY A 17 8.15 -1.31 -1.60
CA GLY A 17 8.90 -0.28 -2.29
C GLY A 17 8.45 -0.15 -3.73
N LEU A 18 8.24 -1.28 -4.40
CA LEU A 18 7.80 -1.30 -5.79
C LEU A 18 6.35 -0.83 -5.97
N LEU A 19 5.41 -1.33 -5.16
CA LEU A 19 4.01 -0.93 -5.21
C LEU A 19 3.83 0.56 -4.89
N ILE A 20 4.54 1.07 -3.88
CA ILE A 20 4.56 2.50 -3.53
C ILE A 20 5.14 3.29 -4.71
N ALA A 21 6.31 2.89 -5.23
CA ALA A 21 6.96 3.59 -6.34
C ALA A 21 6.07 3.69 -7.58
N ALA A 22 5.46 2.57 -7.98
CA ALA A 22 4.56 2.52 -9.14
C ALA A 22 3.35 3.43 -8.93
N SER A 23 2.76 3.41 -7.73
CA SER A 23 1.62 4.27 -7.38
C SER A 23 1.98 5.75 -7.40
N LEU A 24 3.10 6.14 -6.80
CA LEU A 24 3.55 7.53 -6.77
C LEU A 24 3.87 8.05 -8.16
N ARG A 25 4.52 7.23 -8.99
CA ARG A 25 4.85 7.59 -10.37
C ARG A 25 3.61 7.68 -11.25
N ALA A 26 2.64 6.79 -11.07
CA ALA A 26 1.36 6.84 -11.78
C ALA A 26 0.59 8.13 -11.42
N VAL A 27 0.59 8.55 -10.15
CA VAL A 27 -0.01 9.84 -9.75
C VAL A 27 0.79 11.02 -10.30
N ALA A 28 2.12 10.96 -10.29
CA ALA A 28 2.98 12.00 -10.86
C ALA A 28 2.74 12.19 -12.37
N LYS A 29 2.52 11.08 -13.10
CA LYS A 29 2.13 11.04 -14.52
C LYS A 29 0.72 11.59 -14.72
N PHE A 30 -0.26 11.14 -13.94
CA PHE A 30 -1.64 11.64 -14.00
C PHE A 30 -1.73 13.16 -13.81
N LYS A 31 -0.89 13.71 -12.93
CA LYS A 31 -0.76 15.15 -12.68
C LYS A 31 0.10 15.90 -13.70
N GLY A 32 0.83 15.22 -14.57
CA GLY A 32 1.74 15.85 -15.54
C GLY A 32 2.88 16.63 -14.90
N THR A 33 3.44 16.13 -13.80
CA THR A 33 4.49 16.83 -13.03
C THR A 33 5.85 16.88 -13.74
N GLY A 34 6.05 16.06 -14.79
CA GLY A 34 7.28 15.98 -15.55
C GLY A 34 8.51 15.67 -14.69
N SER A 35 9.61 16.39 -14.92
CA SER A 35 10.85 16.25 -14.15
C SER A 35 10.84 16.95 -12.79
N ARG A 36 9.91 17.88 -12.55
CA ARG A 36 9.82 18.61 -11.27
C ARG A 36 9.38 17.71 -10.14
N GLY A 37 8.42 16.82 -10.42
CA GLY A 37 7.81 15.94 -9.42
C GLY A 37 7.13 16.68 -8.27
N GLU A 38 6.64 15.92 -7.30
CA GLU A 38 6.05 16.43 -6.06
C GLU A 38 6.36 15.49 -4.89
N HIS A 39 6.05 15.94 -3.68
CA HIS A 39 6.09 15.14 -2.48
C HIS A 39 4.74 14.49 -2.20
N TYR A 40 4.73 13.19 -2.00
CA TYR A 40 3.55 12.40 -1.72
C TYR A 40 3.72 11.64 -0.40
N ALA A 41 2.73 11.76 0.48
CA ALA A 41 2.67 10.99 1.71
C ALA A 41 2.18 9.55 1.44
N SER A 42 2.76 8.58 2.15
CA SER A 42 2.44 7.16 2.10
C SER A 42 2.38 6.61 3.52
N VAL A 43 1.37 5.79 3.80
CA VAL A 43 1.21 5.09 5.08
C VAL A 43 1.45 3.60 4.91
N LEU A 44 2.52 3.10 5.53
CA LEU A 44 2.80 1.68 5.57
C LEU A 44 2.25 1.07 6.86
N LEU A 45 1.41 0.04 6.74
CA LEU A 45 0.86 -0.70 7.87
C LEU A 45 1.73 -1.94 8.19
N LEU A 46 2.12 -2.06 9.45
CA LEU A 46 2.92 -3.17 9.97
C LEU A 46 2.10 -4.01 10.93
N ASN A 47 2.07 -5.33 10.72
CA ASN A 47 1.43 -6.25 11.64
C ASN A 47 2.22 -6.31 12.96
N CYS A 48 1.63 -5.87 14.06
CA CYS A 48 2.28 -5.82 15.36
C CYS A 48 1.89 -6.98 16.28
N ARG A 49 1.12 -7.97 15.80
CA ARG A 49 0.66 -9.12 16.60
C ARG A 49 1.77 -9.81 17.40
N SER A 50 2.92 -10.02 16.77
CA SER A 50 4.11 -10.64 17.37
C SER A 50 4.83 -9.76 18.40
N MET A 51 4.51 -8.47 18.45
CA MET A 51 5.10 -7.48 19.35
C MET A 51 4.23 -7.14 20.56
N LEU A 52 3.00 -7.68 20.62
CA LEU A 52 2.07 -7.46 21.72
C LEU A 52 2.32 -8.45 22.86
N GLU A 53 1.91 -8.07 24.08
CA GLU A 53 1.97 -8.92 25.27
C GLU A 53 0.55 -9.10 25.84
N PRO A 54 -0.06 -10.30 25.74
CA PRO A 54 0.48 -11.50 25.09
C PRO A 54 0.50 -11.38 23.55
N VAL A 55 1.34 -12.21 22.91
CA VAL A 55 1.35 -12.35 21.44
C VAL A 55 -0.04 -12.74 20.95
N ILE A 56 -0.54 -12.02 19.95
CA ILE A 56 -1.88 -12.24 19.39
C ILE A 56 -1.80 -13.19 18.18
N PRO A 57 -2.53 -14.32 18.18
CA PRO A 57 -2.58 -15.22 17.02
C PRO A 57 -3.22 -14.56 15.79
N ASP A 58 -2.78 -14.95 14.58
CA ASP A 58 -3.36 -14.47 13.31
C ASP A 58 -4.84 -14.82 13.15
N SER A 59 -5.30 -15.90 13.79
CA SER A 59 -6.71 -16.30 13.83
C SER A 59 -7.60 -15.32 14.62
N THR A 60 -7.00 -14.39 15.37
CA THR A 60 -7.75 -13.42 16.16
C THR A 60 -8.18 -12.26 15.28
N ALA A 61 -9.50 -12.07 15.20
CA ALA A 61 -10.10 -10.96 14.47
C ALA A 61 -9.77 -9.62 15.15
N GLY A 62 -9.29 -8.66 14.36
CA GLY A 62 -9.01 -7.30 14.83
C GLY A 62 -7.98 -6.58 13.97
N PHE A 63 -7.84 -5.28 14.22
CA PHE A 63 -6.82 -4.44 13.59
C PHE A 63 -5.63 -4.30 14.54
N TYR A 64 -4.58 -5.07 14.26
CA TYR A 64 -3.36 -5.11 15.07
C TYR A 64 -2.16 -4.50 14.33
N HIS A 65 -2.43 -3.54 13.43
CA HIS A 65 -1.38 -2.88 12.69
C HIS A 65 -0.99 -1.55 13.32
N SER A 66 0.30 -1.27 13.31
CA SER A 66 0.84 0.08 13.53
C SER A 66 1.18 0.71 12.17
N GLY A 67 1.41 2.02 12.12
CA GLY A 67 1.55 2.76 10.87
C GLY A 67 2.83 3.59 10.82
N ILE A 68 3.51 3.58 9.68
CA ILE A 68 4.64 4.47 9.36
C ILE A 68 4.15 5.50 8.35
N LEU A 69 4.30 6.79 8.67
CA LEU A 69 3.98 7.87 7.75
C LEU A 69 5.27 8.41 7.13
N LYS A 70 5.42 8.27 5.81
CA LYS A 70 6.59 8.76 5.08
C LYS A 70 6.16 9.60 3.89
N THR A 71 6.94 10.63 3.62
CA THR A 71 6.76 11.48 2.43
C THR A 71 7.90 11.20 1.46
N PHE A 72 7.55 10.86 0.23
CA PHE A 72 8.50 10.57 -0.83
C PHE A 72 8.37 11.60 -1.95
N HIS A 73 9.50 12.10 -2.45
CA HIS A 73 9.51 12.82 -3.72
C HIS A 73 9.45 11.81 -4.86
N ALA A 74 8.57 12.04 -5.83
CA ALA A 74 8.48 11.25 -7.05
C ALA A 74 8.25 12.15 -8.27
N THR A 75 8.85 11.76 -9.39
CA THR A 75 8.70 12.42 -10.70
C THR A 75 8.12 11.43 -11.70
N GLU A 76 7.62 11.92 -12.83
CA GLU A 76 7.13 11.07 -13.92
C GLU A 76 8.28 10.28 -14.59
N THR A 77 9.47 10.86 -14.59
CA THR A 77 10.62 10.40 -15.38
C THR A 77 11.63 9.58 -14.59
N GLU A 78 11.52 9.53 -13.25
CA GLU A 78 12.42 8.73 -12.42
C GLU A 78 12.29 7.22 -12.75
N PRO A 79 13.40 6.49 -12.94
CA PRO A 79 13.36 5.05 -13.11
C PRO A 79 12.67 4.35 -11.92
N LEU A 80 11.72 3.47 -12.23
CA LEU A 80 10.84 2.85 -11.23
C LEU A 80 11.63 2.09 -10.15
N LEU A 81 12.59 1.26 -10.55
CA LEU A 81 13.42 0.48 -9.62
C LEU A 81 14.26 1.39 -8.72
N LYS A 82 14.82 2.48 -9.25
CA LYS A 82 15.57 3.46 -8.46
C LYS A 82 14.69 4.08 -7.35
N LEU A 83 13.46 4.45 -7.70
CA LEU A 83 12.48 4.96 -6.73
C LEU A 83 12.11 3.87 -5.70
N ALA A 84 11.88 2.64 -6.14
CA ALA A 84 11.53 1.49 -5.30
C ALA A 84 12.63 1.15 -4.28
N THR A 85 13.90 1.11 -4.71
CA THR A 85 15.05 0.85 -3.81
C THR A 85 15.19 1.96 -2.78
N ARG A 86 15.03 3.24 -3.17
CA ARG A 86 15.03 4.36 -2.21
C ARG A 86 13.93 4.19 -1.17
N ILE A 87 12.69 3.93 -1.61
CA ILE A 87 11.56 3.73 -0.70
C ILE A 87 11.80 2.55 0.23
N THR A 88 12.30 1.43 -0.30
CA THR A 88 12.61 0.21 0.47
C THR A 88 13.59 0.51 1.59
N ASN A 89 14.69 1.19 1.28
CA ASN A 89 15.71 1.57 2.26
C ASN A 89 15.15 2.50 3.35
N ASP A 90 14.43 3.55 2.95
CA ASP A 90 13.78 4.50 3.86
C ASP A 90 12.78 3.82 4.81
N VAL A 91 12.00 2.87 4.29
CA VAL A 91 11.02 2.10 5.04
C VAL A 91 11.69 1.14 6.01
N ASN A 92 12.75 0.44 5.57
CA ASN A 92 13.51 -0.47 6.42
C ASN A 92 14.20 0.26 7.57
N GLU A 93 14.76 1.44 7.31
CA GLU A 93 15.31 2.30 8.35
C GLU A 93 14.22 2.75 9.34
N ALA A 94 13.05 3.17 8.85
CA ALA A 94 11.94 3.58 9.71
C ALA A 94 11.47 2.44 10.63
N VAL A 95 11.36 1.21 10.10
CA VAL A 95 11.01 0.03 10.91
C VAL A 95 12.07 -0.28 11.95
N LYS A 96 13.36 -0.27 11.55
CA LYS A 96 14.50 -0.48 12.47
C LYS A 96 14.47 0.53 13.62
N ASN A 97 14.12 1.78 13.33
CA ASN A 97 14.00 2.86 14.30
C ASN A 97 12.64 2.89 15.03
N ARG A 98 11.81 1.84 14.87
CA ARG A 98 10.49 1.70 15.52
C ARG A 98 9.53 2.86 15.24
N LYS A 99 9.67 3.51 14.07
CA LYS A 99 8.84 4.64 13.67
C LYS A 99 7.35 4.33 13.64
N HIS A 100 6.98 3.07 13.40
CA HIS A 100 5.59 2.65 13.44
C HIS A 100 4.92 3.02 14.78
N PHE A 101 5.60 2.84 15.91
CA PHE A 101 5.02 3.20 17.22
C PHE A 101 4.96 4.71 17.46
N THR A 102 5.90 5.49 16.93
CA THR A 102 5.90 6.95 17.11
C THR A 102 4.90 7.62 16.18
N ASP A 103 4.89 7.23 14.91
CA ASP A 103 4.06 7.84 13.87
C ASP A 103 2.59 7.45 14.04
N MET A 104 2.30 6.32 14.70
CA MET A 104 0.92 5.92 15.02
C MET A 104 0.20 6.96 15.88
N GLY A 105 0.91 7.68 16.75
CA GLY A 105 0.34 8.79 17.51
C GLY A 105 -0.20 9.90 16.60
N ASP A 106 0.63 10.33 15.64
CA ASP A 106 0.27 11.34 14.65
C ASP A 106 -0.85 10.85 13.73
N LEU A 107 -0.76 9.61 13.25
CA LEU A 107 -1.78 8.98 12.41
C LEU A 107 -3.14 8.91 13.12
N ASN A 108 -3.17 8.47 14.38
CA ASN A 108 -4.39 8.41 15.18
C ASN A 108 -4.97 9.80 15.42
N MET A 109 -4.14 10.80 15.70
CA MET A 109 -4.58 12.18 15.87
C MET A 109 -5.20 12.73 14.57
N LEU A 110 -4.50 12.59 13.43
CA LEU A 110 -4.99 13.05 12.13
C LEU A 110 -6.29 12.34 11.74
N MET A 111 -6.36 11.03 11.98
CA MET A 111 -7.54 10.21 11.76
C MET A 111 -8.73 10.68 12.62
N ALA A 112 -8.51 10.91 13.92
CA ALA A 112 -9.53 11.42 14.83
C ALA A 112 -10.05 12.80 14.40
N GLN A 113 -9.16 13.69 13.95
CA GLN A 113 -9.54 15.00 13.43
C GLN A 113 -10.39 14.88 12.15
N ALA A 114 -9.97 14.03 11.21
CA ALA A 114 -10.72 13.81 9.97
C ALA A 114 -12.11 13.20 10.22
N MET A 115 -12.24 12.29 11.20
CA MET A 115 -13.52 11.71 11.60
C MET A 115 -14.41 12.69 12.38
N GLY A 116 -13.82 13.50 13.26
CA GLY A 116 -14.54 14.50 14.04
C GLY A 116 -15.04 15.67 13.22
N HIS A 117 -14.35 15.98 12.11
CA HIS A 117 -14.63 17.15 11.28
C HIS A 117 -14.62 16.83 9.77
N PRO A 118 -15.47 15.92 9.28
CA PRO A 118 -15.44 15.50 7.87
C PRO A 118 -15.72 16.64 6.89
N ALA A 119 -16.43 17.69 7.32
CA ALA A 119 -16.72 18.88 6.53
C ALA A 119 -15.54 19.89 6.49
N LEU A 120 -14.57 19.78 7.41
CA LEU A 120 -13.39 20.66 7.48
C LEU A 120 -12.18 20.10 6.72
N THR A 121 -12.30 18.93 6.09
CA THR A 121 -11.36 18.49 5.08
C THR A 121 -11.88 18.90 3.71
N PRO A 122 -11.34 19.95 3.06
CA PRO A 122 -11.66 20.26 1.67
C PRO A 122 -11.51 18.99 0.81
N SER A 123 -12.29 18.87 -0.26
CA SER A 123 -12.18 17.75 -1.20
C SER A 123 -10.76 17.54 -1.76
N ALA A 124 -9.92 18.58 -1.71
CA ALA A 124 -8.52 18.57 -2.13
C ALA A 124 -7.50 18.28 -1.01
N SER A 125 -7.91 18.20 0.26
CA SER A 125 -7.02 17.87 1.38
C SER A 125 -6.89 16.35 1.50
N MET A 126 -5.73 15.80 1.14
CA MET A 126 -5.39 14.40 1.44
C MET A 126 -5.58 14.17 2.94
N ARG A 127 -6.50 13.29 3.34
CA ARG A 127 -6.96 13.22 4.73
C ARG A 127 -5.89 12.68 5.69
N THR A 128 -4.92 11.91 5.19
CA THR A 128 -3.66 11.54 5.89
C THR A 128 -2.50 11.25 4.92
N ALA A 129 -2.75 10.67 3.75
CA ALA A 129 -1.72 10.32 2.77
C ALA A 129 -2.28 10.25 1.33
N LEU A 130 -1.43 9.98 0.34
CA LEU A 130 -1.87 9.63 -1.01
C LEU A 130 -2.19 8.14 -1.09
N ILE A 131 -1.30 7.30 -0.55
CA ILE A 131 -1.42 5.84 -0.59
C ILE A 131 -1.25 5.20 0.79
N SER A 132 -1.86 4.04 0.99
CA SER A 132 -1.51 3.14 2.09
C SER A 132 -1.35 1.72 1.61
N ASN A 133 -0.41 1.00 2.19
CA ASN A 133 -0.15 -0.40 1.87
C ASN A 133 0.19 -1.21 3.12
N VAL A 134 -0.02 -2.52 3.05
CA VAL A 134 0.37 -3.46 4.11
C VAL A 134 1.74 -4.04 3.80
N ARG A 135 2.67 -3.95 4.76
CA ARG A 135 4.07 -4.37 4.57
C ARG A 135 4.20 -5.87 4.32
N GLU A 136 3.44 -6.66 5.06
CA GLU A 136 3.51 -8.12 5.03
C GLU A 136 2.22 -8.63 4.40
N PRO A 137 2.19 -8.81 3.07
CA PRO A 137 1.02 -9.37 2.41
C PRO A 137 0.76 -10.78 2.97
N PRO A 138 -0.48 -11.11 3.32
CA PRO A 138 -0.80 -12.45 3.72
C PRO A 138 -0.57 -13.41 2.54
N CYS A 139 0.01 -14.57 2.84
CA CYS A 139 0.05 -15.70 1.92
C CYS A 139 -1.14 -16.60 2.22
N HIS A 140 -2.09 -16.65 1.29
CA HIS A 140 -3.31 -17.42 1.43
C HIS A 140 -3.29 -18.63 0.51
N ASP A 141 -2.37 -19.56 0.76
CA ASP A 141 -2.45 -20.90 0.21
C ASP A 141 -3.38 -21.73 1.09
N ALA A 142 -4.69 -21.47 0.97
CA ALA A 142 -5.69 -22.29 1.65
C ALA A 142 -5.62 -23.71 1.08
N ASP A 143 -5.64 -24.71 1.95
CA ASP A 143 -5.63 -26.10 1.54
C ASP A 143 -6.89 -26.43 0.71
N LYS A 144 -6.70 -27.30 -0.28
CA LYS A 144 -7.78 -27.67 -1.22
C LYS A 144 -8.98 -28.30 -0.50
N GLU A 145 -8.75 -28.98 0.62
CA GLU A 145 -9.81 -29.63 1.40
C GLU A 145 -10.68 -28.58 2.11
N SER A 146 -10.09 -27.61 2.81
CA SER A 146 -10.85 -26.56 3.51
C SER A 146 -11.60 -25.63 2.56
N THR A 147 -11.00 -25.26 1.42
CA THR A 147 -11.67 -24.44 0.40
C THR A 147 -12.85 -25.18 -0.27
N SER A 148 -12.69 -26.47 -0.54
CA SER A 148 -13.76 -27.32 -1.08
C SER A 148 -14.90 -27.51 -0.09
N TYR A 149 -14.60 -27.71 1.20
CA TYR A 149 -15.62 -27.87 2.24
C TYR A 149 -16.51 -26.62 2.36
N LEU A 150 -15.91 -25.43 2.28
CA LEU A 150 -16.64 -24.15 2.36
C LEU A 150 -17.25 -23.71 1.02
N ASN A 151 -17.01 -24.45 -0.08
CA ASN A 151 -17.34 -24.03 -1.44
C ASN A 151 -16.86 -22.59 -1.73
N LEU A 152 -15.68 -22.25 -1.20
CA LEU A 152 -15.11 -20.91 -1.29
C LEU A 152 -14.57 -20.68 -2.71
N LYS A 153 -15.23 -19.79 -3.46
CA LYS A 153 -14.89 -19.52 -4.87
C LYS A 153 -13.83 -18.44 -5.07
N ASP A 154 -13.95 -17.35 -4.32
CA ASP A 154 -12.98 -16.25 -4.29
C ASP A 154 -13.14 -15.48 -2.98
N TRP A 155 -12.11 -14.69 -2.64
CA TRP A 155 -12.13 -13.73 -1.54
C TRP A 155 -11.35 -12.48 -1.95
N VAL A 156 -11.52 -11.39 -1.21
CA VAL A 156 -10.77 -10.14 -1.43
C VAL A 156 -10.21 -9.72 -0.08
N THR A 157 -8.92 -9.41 -0.05
CA THR A 157 -8.28 -8.86 1.13
C THR A 157 -8.46 -7.36 1.11
N CYS A 158 -9.18 -6.83 2.11
CA CYS A 158 -9.30 -5.41 2.33
C CYS A 158 -9.49 -5.13 3.83
N SER A 159 -9.07 -3.95 4.27
CA SER A 159 -9.47 -3.42 5.56
C SER A 159 -10.64 -2.46 5.36
N SER A 160 -11.42 -2.24 6.42
CA SER A 160 -12.43 -1.18 6.43
C SER A 160 -11.78 0.17 6.17
N ILE A 161 -12.57 1.08 5.56
CA ILE A 161 -12.19 2.46 5.25
C ILE A 161 -11.76 3.28 6.48
N ASN A 162 -11.92 2.75 7.69
CA ASN A 162 -11.58 3.39 8.97
C ASN A 162 -10.06 3.55 9.19
N GLY A 163 -9.23 3.22 8.19
CA GLY A 163 -7.89 3.79 7.99
C GLY A 163 -7.95 5.05 7.10
N VAL A 164 -8.88 5.98 7.39
CA VAL A 164 -9.20 7.15 6.57
C VAL A 164 -7.98 8.05 6.47
N GLY A 165 -7.29 7.91 5.37
CA GLY A 165 -6.95 9.08 4.59
C GLY A 165 -5.95 8.94 3.46
N PRO A 166 -5.66 7.76 2.89
CA PRO A 166 -5.14 7.67 1.54
C PRO A 166 -6.24 7.85 0.49
N CYS A 167 -5.86 8.43 -0.63
CA CYS A 167 -6.65 8.42 -1.86
C CYS A 167 -6.80 7.00 -2.42
N LEU A 168 -5.81 6.13 -2.18
CA LEU A 168 -5.75 4.75 -2.67
C LEU A 168 -5.08 3.81 -1.66
N ALA A 169 -5.79 2.77 -1.22
CA ALA A 169 -5.23 1.70 -0.40
C ALA A 169 -4.92 0.47 -1.26
N LEU A 170 -3.74 -0.11 -1.04
CA LEU A 170 -3.23 -1.27 -1.74
C LEU A 170 -3.14 -2.44 -0.75
N TYR A 171 -3.90 -3.49 -1.02
CA TYR A 171 -3.84 -4.74 -0.25
C TYR A 171 -3.29 -5.85 -1.13
N PRO A 172 -1.95 -6.02 -1.16
CA PRO A 172 -1.33 -7.16 -1.81
C PRO A 172 -1.62 -8.45 -1.04
N ASP A 173 -1.84 -9.54 -1.77
CA ASP A 173 -1.90 -10.89 -1.23
C ASP A 173 -1.34 -11.92 -2.23
N PHE A 174 -0.74 -12.98 -1.69
CA PHE A 174 -0.22 -14.08 -2.49
C PHE A 174 -1.20 -15.25 -2.48
N ARG A 175 -1.52 -15.76 -3.67
CA ARG A 175 -2.39 -16.93 -3.85
C ARG A 175 -1.88 -17.80 -5.00
N TYR A 176 -1.67 -19.08 -4.74
CA TYR A 176 -1.26 -20.03 -5.78
C TYR A 176 -0.02 -19.55 -6.57
N GLY A 177 0.95 -18.96 -5.86
CA GLY A 177 2.16 -18.40 -6.46
C GLY A 177 1.98 -17.11 -7.28
N CYS A 178 0.79 -16.51 -7.28
CA CYS A 178 0.52 -15.26 -7.97
C CYS A 178 0.32 -14.11 -6.98
N LEU A 179 0.85 -12.93 -7.31
CA LEU A 179 0.52 -11.69 -6.63
C LEU A 179 -0.82 -11.16 -7.14
N ARG A 180 -1.74 -10.90 -6.21
CA ARG A 180 -2.94 -10.10 -6.44
C ARG A 180 -2.84 -8.84 -5.59
N VAL A 181 -3.38 -7.73 -6.10
CA VAL A 181 -3.41 -6.45 -5.37
C VAL A 181 -4.83 -5.92 -5.46
N SER A 182 -5.45 -5.73 -4.30
CA SER A 182 -6.76 -5.10 -4.21
C SER A 182 -6.59 -3.60 -4.02
N PHE A 183 -7.17 -2.82 -4.92
CA PHE A 183 -7.14 -1.36 -4.90
C PHE A 183 -8.46 -0.84 -4.32
N VAL A 184 -8.39 -0.20 -3.16
CA VAL A 184 -9.57 0.33 -2.45
C VAL A 184 -9.48 1.84 -2.38
N TYR A 185 -10.55 2.54 -2.74
CA TYR A 185 -10.59 4.00 -2.76
C TYR A 185 -11.93 4.52 -2.25
N CYS A 186 -11.96 5.79 -1.85
CA CYS A 186 -13.16 6.42 -1.32
C CYS A 186 -14.06 6.94 -2.46
N SER A 187 -15.15 6.24 -2.76
CA SER A 187 -16.26 6.79 -3.56
C SER A 187 -17.21 7.61 -2.67
N PRO A 188 -17.74 8.77 -3.09
CA PRO A 188 -17.61 9.39 -4.42
C PRO A 188 -16.44 10.40 -4.52
N LEU A 189 -15.50 10.41 -3.57
CA LEU A 189 -14.37 11.37 -3.60
C LEU A 189 -13.51 11.20 -4.86
N PHE A 190 -13.33 9.96 -5.30
CA PHE A 190 -12.72 9.63 -6.58
C PHE A 190 -13.71 8.90 -7.48
N SER A 191 -13.75 9.26 -8.76
CA SER A 191 -14.57 8.56 -9.74
C SER A 191 -13.94 7.21 -10.11
N ALA A 192 -14.78 6.23 -10.41
CA ALA A 192 -14.31 4.92 -10.87
C ALA A 192 -13.44 5.04 -12.13
N GLU A 193 -13.80 5.93 -13.07
CA GLU A 193 -13.03 6.16 -14.28
C GLU A 193 -11.59 6.65 -14.00
N THR A 194 -11.43 7.64 -13.11
CA THR A 194 -10.12 8.16 -12.75
C THR A 194 -9.29 7.08 -12.04
N MET A 195 -9.91 6.32 -11.14
CA MET A 195 -9.22 5.27 -10.41
C MET A 195 -8.83 4.09 -11.29
N HIS A 196 -9.66 3.72 -12.28
CA HIS A 196 -9.29 2.69 -13.26
C HIS A 196 -8.08 3.10 -14.08
N LYS A 197 -8.04 4.34 -14.60
CA LYS A 197 -6.86 4.85 -15.33
C LYS A 197 -5.60 4.79 -14.48
N LEU A 198 -5.70 5.15 -13.19
CA LEU A 198 -4.57 5.10 -12.27
C LEU A 198 -4.11 3.65 -12.02
N VAL A 199 -5.04 2.72 -11.81
CA VAL A 199 -4.74 1.29 -11.61
C VAL A 199 -4.16 0.66 -12.86
N ASP A 200 -4.62 1.04 -14.05
CA ASP A 200 -4.09 0.58 -15.33
C ASP A 200 -2.63 1.03 -15.52
N ASP A 201 -2.32 2.29 -15.18
CA ASP A 201 -0.97 2.82 -15.22
C ASP A 201 -0.05 2.09 -14.22
N ILE A 202 -0.50 1.85 -12.99
CA ILE A 202 0.25 1.08 -11.98
C ILE A 202 0.51 -0.34 -12.51
N SER A 203 -0.52 -1.00 -13.02
CA SER A 203 -0.43 -2.37 -13.52
C SER A 203 0.52 -2.48 -14.72
N SER A 204 0.44 -1.51 -15.65
CA SER A 204 1.36 -1.43 -16.79
C SER A 204 2.81 -1.27 -16.33
N MET A 205 3.06 -0.35 -15.39
CA MET A 205 4.40 -0.14 -14.85
C MET A 205 4.99 -1.39 -14.19
N LEU A 206 4.17 -2.16 -13.46
CA LEU A 206 4.60 -3.39 -12.80
C LEU A 206 4.86 -4.53 -13.80
N ASN A 207 3.97 -4.70 -14.79
CA ASN A 207 4.13 -5.76 -15.80
C ASN A 207 5.32 -5.51 -16.74
N ASN A 208 5.60 -4.24 -17.10
CA ASN A 208 6.72 -3.91 -17.99
C ASN A 208 8.10 -4.17 -17.35
N LEU A 209 8.17 -4.45 -16.04
CA LEU A 209 9.39 -4.89 -15.38
C LEU A 209 9.68 -6.37 -15.66
N ASP A 210 8.63 -7.19 -15.81
CA ASP A 210 8.78 -8.61 -16.13
C ASP A 210 9.29 -8.81 -17.57
N ASP A 211 9.00 -7.88 -18.49
CA ASP A 211 9.47 -7.90 -19.89
C ASP A 211 10.97 -7.54 -20.07
N GLN A 212 11.67 -7.14 -19.00
CA GLN A 212 13.11 -6.86 -19.02
C GLN A 212 13.99 -8.04 -18.56
N LEU A 213 13.36 -9.20 -18.30
CA LEU A 213 13.99 -10.51 -18.04
C LEU A 213 14.12 -11.34 -19.34
#